data_AF-A0A453FS42-F1
#
_entry.id   AF-A0A453FS42-F1
#
_cell.length_a   1.000
_cell.length_b   1.000
_cell.length_c   1.000
_cell.angle_alpha   90.00
_cell.angle_beta   90.00
_cell.angle_gamma   90.00
#
_symmetry.space_group_name_H-M   'P 1'
#
loop_
_entity.id
_entity.type
_entity.pdbx_description
1 polymer ?
#
loop_
_entity_poly.entity_id
_entity_poly.type
_entity_poly.pdbx_seq_one_letter_code
_entity_poly.pdbx_strand_id
1 'polypeptide(L)'
;MSVAAADWLPSAAVTASGRPVLSAGEIERQLLPLVDLEPEENPRLAPLRGCLLALTSHRLVFLHEASLSARALPLASIVHPYPPHRRHNHNPLRSLFSSSSSSSSSHHPRIRIQISLPPSRSEVVAVVVTCKADVDVFYGRLLEAIRARAWEAAAAAAPAGGAPVAEGAAPAEEDLAIRMPVVGVAGILRKEQETWESAGQNLQDAFQDLNIFLLLRHVLRNRLTDASFILFIISWLTL
;
A
#
# COMPACT_ATOMS: atom_id res chain seq x y z
N MET A 1 0.19 8.34 -35.75
CA MET A 1 -0.60 9.06 -34.74
C MET A 1 -0.49 8.26 -33.44
N SER A 2 0.44 8.63 -32.56
CA SER A 2 0.69 7.92 -31.31
C SER A 2 -0.38 8.36 -30.31
N VAL A 3 -1.37 7.51 -30.04
CA VAL A 3 -2.31 7.72 -28.94
C VAL A 3 -1.47 7.69 -27.68
N ALA A 4 -1.41 8.81 -26.97
CA ALA A 4 -0.57 8.96 -25.81
C ALA A 4 -1.12 8.05 -24.68
N ALA A 5 -0.49 6.89 -24.54
CA ALA A 5 -0.91 5.88 -23.61
C ALA A 5 -0.76 6.43 -22.17
N ALA A 6 -1.84 6.33 -21.39
CA ALA A 6 -2.00 6.85 -20.04
C ALA A 6 -1.60 8.32 -19.80
N ASP A 7 -2.19 9.25 -20.55
CA ASP A 7 -2.10 10.70 -20.27
C ASP A 7 -2.62 11.13 -18.90
N TRP A 8 -3.43 10.27 -18.27
CA TRP A 8 -3.94 10.45 -16.92
C TRP A 8 -2.87 10.25 -15.84
N LEU A 9 -1.70 9.70 -16.19
CA LEU A 9 -0.54 9.62 -15.29
C LEU A 9 0.48 10.73 -15.57
N PRO A 10 1.08 11.31 -14.51
CA PRO A 10 2.22 12.20 -14.62
C PRO A 10 3.33 11.61 -15.50
N SER A 11 3.87 12.42 -16.40
CA SER A 11 5.06 12.04 -17.18
C SER A 11 6.29 11.99 -16.28
N ALA A 12 7.15 10.99 -16.48
CA ALA A 12 8.43 10.87 -15.81
C ALA A 12 9.57 11.08 -16.80
N ALA A 13 10.62 11.78 -16.36
CA ALA A 13 11.81 11.99 -17.16
C ALA A 13 12.64 10.71 -17.26
N VAL A 14 13.21 10.48 -18.43
CA VAL A 14 14.07 9.35 -18.75
C VAL A 14 15.36 9.85 -19.38
N THR A 15 16.46 9.16 -19.09
CA THR A 15 17.77 9.43 -19.69
C THR A 15 17.78 9.00 -21.17
N ALA A 16 18.83 9.40 -21.91
CA ALA A 16 19.04 8.94 -23.28
C ALA A 16 19.16 7.41 -23.42
N SER A 17 19.49 6.71 -22.31
CA SER A 17 19.53 5.25 -22.23
C SER A 17 18.20 4.60 -21.84
N GLY A 18 17.13 5.37 -21.66
CA GLY A 18 15.80 4.87 -21.29
C GLY A 18 15.63 4.58 -19.80
N ARG A 19 16.58 4.99 -18.93
CA ARG A 19 16.48 4.79 -17.48
C ARG A 19 15.70 5.93 -16.82
N PRO A 20 14.86 5.66 -15.81
CA PRO A 20 14.11 6.69 -15.12
C PRO A 20 15.07 7.63 -14.36
N VAL A 21 14.83 8.94 -14.47
CA VAL A 21 15.55 9.94 -13.68
C VAL A 21 14.95 9.99 -12.29
N LEU A 22 15.74 9.54 -11.30
CA LEU A 22 15.33 9.51 -9.89
C LEU A 22 15.56 10.86 -9.22
N SER A 23 14.65 11.21 -8.30
CA SER A 23 14.71 12.41 -7.47
C SER A 23 15.79 12.27 -6.39
N ALA A 24 16.19 13.37 -5.75
CA ALA A 24 17.14 13.31 -4.64
C ALA A 24 16.59 12.44 -3.50
N GLY A 25 17.37 11.44 -3.05
CA GLY A 25 16.94 10.48 -2.02
C GLY A 25 15.94 9.41 -2.50
N GLU A 26 15.58 9.42 -3.79
CA GLU A 26 14.77 8.35 -4.40
C GLU A 26 15.66 7.14 -4.72
N ILE A 27 15.25 5.96 -4.24
CA ILE A 27 16.02 4.71 -4.40
C ILE A 27 15.13 3.70 -5.11
N GLU A 28 15.68 3.05 -6.14
CA GLU A 28 15.04 1.91 -6.80
C GLU A 28 15.07 0.68 -5.89
N ARG A 29 13.91 0.07 -5.64
CA ARG A 29 13.77 -1.08 -4.74
C ARG A 29 13.58 -2.38 -5.51
N GLN A 30 12.84 -2.35 -6.62
CA GLN A 30 12.56 -3.52 -7.43
C GLN A 30 12.19 -3.16 -8.87
N LEU A 31 12.62 -3.99 -9.82
CA LEU A 31 12.24 -3.93 -11.23
C LEU A 31 11.40 -5.15 -11.59
N LEU A 32 10.31 -4.94 -12.34
CA LEU A 32 9.45 -5.98 -12.89
C LEU A 32 9.25 -5.77 -14.39
N PRO A 33 9.69 -6.71 -15.25
CA PRO A 33 9.46 -6.62 -16.69
C PRO A 33 8.04 -7.07 -17.06
N LEU A 34 7.58 -6.67 -18.25
CA LEU A 34 6.32 -7.12 -18.88
C LEU A 34 5.10 -6.94 -17.96
N VAL A 35 4.90 -5.70 -17.51
CA VAL A 35 3.77 -5.30 -16.68
C VAL A 35 2.79 -4.48 -17.50
N ASP A 36 1.50 -4.80 -17.35
CA ASP A 36 0.41 -4.01 -17.89
C ASP A 36 -0.29 -3.24 -16.76
N LEU A 37 -0.75 -2.03 -17.08
CA LEU A 37 -1.55 -1.20 -16.20
C LEU A 37 -2.94 -1.02 -16.81
N GLU A 38 -3.94 -1.60 -16.16
CA GLU A 38 -5.32 -1.63 -16.66
C GLU A 38 -6.26 -0.88 -15.70
N PRO A 39 -6.91 0.20 -16.14
CA PRO A 39 -7.94 0.85 -15.35
C PRO A 39 -9.20 -0.04 -15.31
N GLU A 40 -9.71 -0.35 -14.11
CA GLU A 40 -10.86 -1.25 -13.96
C GLU A 40 -12.20 -0.50 -13.93
N GLU A 41 -12.24 0.68 -13.32
CA GLU A 41 -13.49 1.42 -13.12
C GLU A 41 -13.85 2.34 -14.30
N ASN A 42 -12.83 2.97 -14.91
CA ASN A 42 -13.04 4.02 -15.90
C ASN A 42 -12.52 3.59 -17.28
N PRO A 43 -13.39 3.15 -18.21
CA PRO A 43 -12.99 2.68 -19.52
C PRO A 43 -12.46 3.79 -20.45
N ARG A 44 -12.57 5.07 -20.03
CA ARG A 44 -12.02 6.21 -20.77
C ARG A 44 -10.51 6.34 -20.60
N LEU A 45 -9.95 5.72 -19.56
CA LEU A 45 -8.53 5.74 -19.29
C LEU A 45 -7.83 4.72 -20.19
N ALA A 46 -6.84 5.18 -20.96
CA ALA A 46 -6.05 4.29 -21.80
C ALA A 46 -5.13 3.42 -20.92
N PRO A 47 -5.12 2.08 -21.12
CA PRO A 47 -4.20 1.19 -20.42
C PRO A 47 -2.76 1.35 -20.92
N LEU A 48 -1.81 0.98 -20.07
CA LEU A 48 -0.41 0.79 -20.46
C LEU A 48 -0.14 -0.70 -20.60
N ARG A 49 0.63 -1.11 -21.60
CA ARG A 49 0.96 -2.52 -21.83
C ARG A 49 2.43 -2.72 -22.15
N GLY A 50 2.98 -3.85 -21.71
CA GLY A 50 4.36 -4.24 -21.96
C GLY A 50 5.38 -3.28 -21.37
N CYS A 51 5.10 -2.73 -20.18
CA CYS A 51 5.99 -1.80 -19.51
C CYS A 51 7.01 -2.52 -18.64
N LEU A 52 8.18 -1.92 -18.47
CA LEU A 52 9.08 -2.21 -17.36
C LEU A 52 8.62 -1.36 -16.16
N LEU A 53 8.21 -2.02 -15.08
CA LEU A 53 7.79 -1.36 -13.85
C LEU A 53 8.97 -1.24 -12.88
N ALA A 54 9.32 -0.02 -12.50
CA ALA A 54 10.24 0.26 -11.42
C ALA A 54 9.49 0.71 -10.16
N LEU A 55 9.65 -0.03 -9.07
CA LEU A 55 9.22 0.39 -7.74
C LEU A 55 10.36 1.17 -7.10
N THR A 56 10.12 2.46 -6.84
CA THR A 56 11.04 3.30 -6.08
C THR A 56 10.52 3.54 -4.67
N SER A 57 11.32 4.22 -3.85
CA SER A 57 10.88 4.67 -2.53
C SER A 57 9.77 5.75 -2.59
N HIS A 58 9.53 6.37 -3.75
CA HIS A 58 8.62 7.51 -3.90
C HIS A 58 7.45 7.26 -4.86
N ARG A 59 7.64 6.42 -5.89
CA ARG A 59 6.65 6.22 -6.96
C ARG A 59 6.83 4.87 -7.65
N LEU A 60 5.78 4.45 -8.34
CA LEU A 60 5.83 3.41 -9.36
C LEU A 60 6.10 4.08 -10.71
N VAL A 61 7.13 3.63 -11.44
CA VAL A 61 7.47 4.18 -12.76
C VAL A 61 7.28 3.11 -13.82
N PHE A 62 6.37 3.37 -14.75
CA PHE A 62 6.09 2.52 -15.91
C PHE A 62 6.89 3.04 -17.09
N LEU A 63 7.89 2.26 -17.51
CA LEU A 63 8.79 2.58 -18.61
C LEU A 63 8.33 1.83 -19.86
N HIS A 64 8.13 2.57 -20.94
CA HIS A 64 7.86 1.99 -22.25
C HIS A 64 9.12 2.07 -23.12
N GLU A 65 9.89 0.98 -23.14
CA GLU A 65 11.21 0.89 -23.78
C GLU A 65 11.16 1.26 -25.28
N ALA A 66 10.13 0.83 -26.01
CA ALA A 66 10.00 1.10 -27.44
C ALA A 66 9.86 2.58 -27.80
N SER A 67 9.32 3.39 -26.88
CA SER A 67 9.06 4.82 -27.09
C SER A 67 9.99 5.73 -26.27
N LEU A 68 10.85 5.14 -25.42
CA LEU A 68 11.62 5.85 -24.41
C LEU A 68 10.76 6.87 -23.65
N SER A 69 9.56 6.45 -23.24
CA SER A 69 8.64 7.28 -22.45
C SER A 69 8.37 6.61 -21.11
N ALA A 70 8.07 7.43 -20.11
CA ALA A 70 7.81 6.96 -18.77
C ALA A 70 6.60 7.67 -18.15
N ARG A 71 5.81 6.90 -17.39
CA ARG A 71 4.69 7.39 -16.60
C ARG A 71 4.93 7.07 -15.13
N ALA A 72 4.67 8.02 -14.24
CA ALA A 72 4.85 7.86 -12.81
C ALA A 72 3.52 7.86 -12.07
N LEU A 73 3.35 6.91 -11.17
CA LEU A 73 2.28 6.86 -10.18
C LEU A 73 2.90 7.09 -8.78
N PRO A 74 2.72 8.28 -8.17
CA PRO A 74 3.26 8.57 -6.84
C PRO A 74 2.72 7.60 -5.78
N LEU A 75 3.57 7.07 -4.90
CA LEU A 75 3.09 6.21 -3.81
C LEU A 75 2.16 6.93 -2.85
N ALA A 76 2.33 8.25 -2.68
CA ALA A 76 1.43 9.10 -1.91
C ALA A 76 -0.01 9.14 -2.44
N SER A 77 -0.22 8.84 -3.72
CA SER A 77 -1.55 8.81 -4.34
C SER A 77 -2.29 7.49 -4.11
N ILE A 78 -1.58 6.45 -3.65
CA ILE A 78 -2.16 5.13 -3.42
C ILE A 78 -2.94 5.15 -2.10
N VAL A 79 -4.26 5.01 -2.21
CA VAL A 79 -5.17 4.97 -1.06
C VAL A 79 -5.16 3.58 -0.43
N HIS A 80 -5.35 2.55 -1.25
CA HIS A 80 -5.44 1.18 -0.78
C HIS A 80 -4.93 0.16 -1.82
N PRO A 81 -3.82 -0.54 -1.55
CA PRO A 81 -3.40 -1.69 -2.33
C PRO A 81 -4.16 -2.95 -1.85
N TYR A 82 -4.72 -3.72 -2.78
CA TYR A 82 -5.39 -4.98 -2.48
C TYR A 82 -4.45 -6.16 -2.68
N PRO A 83 -4.50 -7.19 -1.81
CA PRO A 83 -3.70 -8.40 -1.98
C PRO A 83 -3.95 -9.05 -3.35
N PRO A 84 -2.92 -9.63 -3.98
CA PRO A 84 -3.09 -10.32 -5.25
C PRO A 84 -4.07 -11.49 -5.07
N HIS A 85 -5.10 -11.54 -5.91
CA HIS A 85 -6.09 -12.60 -5.83
C HIS A 85 -5.49 -13.89 -6.38
N ARG A 86 -5.07 -14.79 -5.48
CA ARG A 86 -4.73 -16.16 -5.86
C ARG A 86 -6.02 -16.87 -6.26
N ARG A 87 -6.20 -17.16 -7.56
CA ARG A 87 -7.13 -18.20 -8.01
C ARG A 87 -6.57 -19.56 -7.59
N HIS A 88 -6.50 -19.80 -6.29
CA HIS A 88 -6.11 -21.11 -5.79
C HIS A 88 -7.31 -22.04 -5.96
N ASN A 89 -7.12 -23.01 -6.85
CA ASN A 89 -8.08 -23.95 -7.41
C ASN A 89 -8.68 -24.97 -6.40
N HIS A 90 -8.97 -24.55 -5.15
CA HIS A 90 -9.52 -25.44 -4.12
C HIS A 90 -10.70 -24.88 -3.33
N ASN A 91 -11.31 -23.78 -3.78
CA ASN A 91 -12.63 -23.41 -3.29
C ASN A 91 -13.55 -22.95 -4.43
N PRO A 92 -14.33 -23.85 -5.05
CA PRO A 92 -15.18 -23.55 -6.20
C PRO A 92 -16.30 -22.54 -5.89
N LEU A 93 -16.63 -22.33 -4.60
CA LEU A 93 -17.73 -21.43 -4.19
C LEU A 93 -17.32 -19.96 -4.07
N ARG A 94 -16.01 -19.65 -3.96
CA ARG A 94 -15.53 -18.25 -3.97
C ARG A 94 -15.38 -17.68 -5.38
N SER A 95 -15.39 -18.53 -6.39
CA SER A 95 -15.28 -18.14 -7.80
C SER A 95 -16.53 -17.44 -8.35
N LEU A 96 -17.70 -17.63 -7.72
CA LEU A 96 -18.97 -17.12 -8.24
C LEU A 96 -19.21 -15.63 -7.90
N PHE A 97 -18.61 -15.12 -6.83
CA PHE A 97 -18.72 -13.72 -6.41
C PHE A 97 -17.60 -12.82 -6.93
N SER A 98 -16.60 -13.37 -7.64
CA SER A 98 -15.55 -12.58 -8.33
C SER A 98 -16.01 -12.06 -9.70
N SER A 99 -17.32 -12.03 -9.93
CA SER A 99 -17.93 -11.57 -11.18
C SER A 99 -18.01 -10.05 -11.20
N SER A 100 -16.97 -9.41 -11.70
CA SER A 100 -17.07 -8.14 -12.41
C SER A 100 -16.10 -8.15 -13.59
N SER A 101 -16.70 -8.20 -14.77
CA SER A 101 -16.21 -8.05 -16.14
C SER A 101 -14.92 -7.21 -16.25
N SER A 102 -13.91 -7.55 -17.06
CA SER A 102 -14.01 -7.65 -18.53
C SER A 102 -12.74 -8.30 -19.14
N SER A 103 -12.94 -9.09 -20.21
CA SER A 103 -12.00 -9.33 -21.34
C SER A 103 -10.69 -10.15 -21.14
N SER A 104 -10.79 -11.44 -21.45
CA SER A 104 -9.79 -12.29 -22.15
C SER A 104 -8.35 -12.52 -21.64
N SER A 105 -7.93 -12.10 -20.43
CA SER A 105 -6.52 -12.25 -19.96
C SER A 105 -6.27 -13.17 -18.74
N SER A 106 -7.19 -14.08 -18.42
CA SER A 106 -7.39 -14.68 -17.08
C SER A 106 -6.30 -15.62 -16.50
N HIS A 107 -5.05 -15.58 -16.94
CA HIS A 107 -3.96 -16.40 -16.38
C HIS A 107 -2.89 -15.60 -15.63
N HIS A 108 -2.85 -14.27 -15.79
CA HIS A 108 -1.80 -13.46 -15.18
C HIS A 108 -2.20 -12.92 -13.79
N PRO A 109 -1.31 -13.00 -12.81
CA PRO A 109 -1.55 -12.43 -11.48
C PRO A 109 -1.72 -10.91 -11.55
N ARG A 110 -2.69 -10.39 -10.78
CA ARG A 110 -3.07 -8.96 -10.76
C ARG A 110 -3.00 -8.41 -9.34
N ILE A 111 -2.46 -7.22 -9.19
CA ILE A 111 -2.51 -6.41 -7.96
C ILE A 111 -3.42 -5.23 -8.25
N ARG A 112 -4.51 -5.11 -7.49
CA ARG A 112 -5.44 -3.97 -7.63
C ARG A 112 -4.99 -2.87 -6.68
N ILE A 113 -5.02 -1.64 -7.14
CA ILE A 113 -4.59 -0.47 -6.38
C ILE A 113 -5.66 0.60 -6.55
N GLN A 114 -6.21 1.06 -5.43
CA GLN A 114 -7.04 2.26 -5.39
C GLN A 114 -6.13 3.48 -5.32
N ILE A 115 -6.27 4.36 -6.31
CA ILE A 115 -5.48 5.58 -6.47
C ILE A 115 -6.37 6.80 -6.34
N SER A 116 -5.80 7.92 -5.90
CA SER A 116 -6.44 9.23 -5.86
C SER A 116 -5.56 10.22 -6.62
N LEU A 117 -5.87 10.42 -7.91
CA LEU A 117 -5.16 11.37 -8.77
C LEU A 117 -6.13 12.42 -9.31
N PRO A 118 -5.84 13.72 -9.13
CA PRO A 118 -6.62 14.76 -9.80
C PRO A 118 -6.66 14.53 -11.32
N PRO A 119 -7.82 14.67 -11.98
CA PRO A 119 -9.10 15.21 -11.50
C PRO A 119 -10.04 14.21 -10.81
N SER A 120 -9.75 12.91 -10.86
CA SER A 120 -10.61 11.85 -10.31
C SER A 120 -10.36 11.67 -8.80
N ARG A 121 -11.43 11.58 -8.01
CA ARG A 121 -11.29 11.47 -6.54
C ARG A 121 -10.80 10.10 -6.08
N SER A 122 -11.13 9.04 -6.80
CA SER A 122 -10.71 7.68 -6.52
C SER A 122 -10.92 6.83 -7.76
N GLU A 123 -9.89 6.09 -8.18
CA GLU A 123 -9.97 5.13 -9.29
C GLU A 123 -9.25 3.83 -8.90
N VAL A 124 -9.79 2.68 -9.29
CA VAL A 124 -9.11 1.38 -9.12
C VAL A 124 -8.42 0.98 -10.41
N VAL A 125 -7.13 0.70 -10.31
CA VAL A 125 -6.26 0.27 -11.40
C VAL A 125 -5.61 -1.06 -11.05
N ALA A 126 -5.49 -1.95 -12.03
CA ALA A 126 -4.84 -3.24 -11.90
C ALA A 126 -3.44 -3.20 -12.52
N VAL A 127 -2.44 -3.58 -11.72
CA VAL A 127 -1.09 -3.93 -12.19
C VAL A 127 -1.10 -5.42 -12.51
N VAL A 128 -0.99 -5.76 -13.79
CA VAL A 128 -1.02 -7.13 -14.30
C VAL A 128 0.39 -7.55 -14.64
N VAL A 129 0.88 -8.62 -13.99
CA VAL A 129 2.25 -9.10 -14.18
C VAL A 129 2.21 -10.27 -15.16
N THR A 130 2.72 -10.06 -16.37
CA THR A 130 2.66 -11.07 -17.44
C THR A 130 3.89 -11.97 -17.48
N CYS A 131 5.00 -11.54 -16.89
CA CYS A 131 6.20 -12.35 -16.73
C CYS A 131 6.07 -13.38 -15.60
N LYS A 132 6.98 -14.35 -15.59
CA LYS A 132 7.14 -15.31 -14.48
C LYS A 132 7.86 -14.63 -13.31
N ALA A 133 7.15 -13.80 -12.57
CA ALA A 133 7.64 -13.14 -11.36
C ALA A 133 6.79 -13.49 -10.14
N ASP A 134 7.40 -13.40 -8.96
CA ASP A 134 6.70 -13.59 -7.69
C ASP A 134 5.96 -12.30 -7.32
N VAL A 135 4.66 -12.30 -7.58
CA VAL A 135 3.77 -11.16 -7.35
C VAL A 135 3.55 -10.91 -5.86
N ASP A 136 3.63 -11.95 -5.02
CA ASP A 136 3.49 -11.79 -3.57
C ASP A 136 4.71 -11.09 -2.98
N VAL A 137 5.91 -11.42 -3.48
CA VAL A 137 7.15 -10.71 -3.10
C VAL A 137 7.08 -9.24 -3.51
N PHE A 138 6.67 -8.95 -4.75
CA PHE A 138 6.50 -7.56 -5.19
C PHE A 138 5.45 -6.81 -4.38
N TYR A 139 4.30 -7.44 -4.09
CA TYR A 139 3.27 -6.86 -3.25
C TYR A 139 3.79 -6.55 -1.85
N GLY A 140 4.58 -7.44 -1.26
CA GLY A 140 5.28 -7.20 0.01
C GLY A 140 6.20 -5.97 -0.04
N ARG A 141 7.02 -5.85 -1.09
CA ARG A 141 7.90 -4.69 -1.30
C ARG A 141 7.14 -3.38 -1.53
N LEU A 142 6.03 -3.43 -2.24
CA LEU A 142 5.14 -2.29 -2.44
C LEU A 142 4.58 -1.82 -1.10
N LEU A 143 4.06 -2.74 -0.28
CA LEU A 143 3.55 -2.40 1.05
C LEU A 143 4.64 -1.84 1.96
N GLU A 144 5.85 -2.41 1.93
CA GLU A 144 7.00 -1.87 2.66
C GLU A 144 7.32 -0.44 2.21
N ALA A 145 7.29 -0.15 0.91
CA ALA A 145 7.57 1.19 0.39
C ALA A 145 6.48 2.19 0.82
N ILE A 146 5.21 1.79 0.73
CA ILE A 146 4.09 2.63 1.13
C ILE A 146 4.15 2.93 2.64
N ARG A 147 4.44 1.93 3.49
CA ARG A 147 4.55 2.12 4.94
C ARG A 147 5.76 2.95 5.34
N ALA A 148 6.87 2.84 4.61
CA ALA A 148 8.09 3.58 4.91
C ALA A 148 7.95 5.10 4.67
N ARG A 149 6.99 5.52 3.84
CA ARG A 149 6.69 6.93 3.54
C ARG A 149 7.93 7.79 3.28
N ALA A 150 8.91 7.24 2.54
CA ALA A 150 10.18 7.91 2.31
C ALA A 150 10.04 9.29 1.61
N TRP A 151 8.94 9.47 0.87
CA TRP A 151 8.61 10.73 0.21
C TRP A 151 8.24 11.87 1.18
N GLU A 152 7.91 11.59 2.43
CA GLU A 152 7.66 12.62 3.45
C GLU A 152 8.97 13.17 4.04
N ALA A 153 10.00 12.32 4.19
CA ALA A 153 11.29 12.73 4.73
C ALA A 153 12.05 13.71 3.82
N ALA A 154 11.88 13.59 2.49
CA ALA A 154 12.46 14.50 1.52
C ALA A 154 11.85 15.91 1.59
N ALA A 155 10.58 16.05 1.97
CA ALA A 155 9.92 17.35 2.11
C ALA A 155 10.42 18.15 3.32
N ALA A 156 10.89 17.48 4.36
CA ALA A 156 11.43 18.12 5.57
C ALA A 156 12.88 18.63 5.40
N ALA A 157 13.59 18.17 4.37
CA ALA A 157 14.98 18.55 4.09
C ALA A 157 15.12 19.72 3.09
N ALA A 158 14.05 20.49 2.87
CA ALA A 158 14.15 21.75 2.12
C ALA A 158 15.01 22.74 2.93
N PRO A 159 16.11 23.27 2.37
CA PRO A 159 17.00 24.15 3.12
C PRO A 159 16.27 25.45 3.44
N ALA A 160 16.16 25.77 4.73
CA ALA A 160 15.92 27.14 5.17
C ALA A 160 17.05 28.00 4.58
N GLY A 161 16.70 28.81 3.57
CA GLY A 161 17.64 29.68 2.88
C GLY A 161 18.36 30.57 3.89
N GLY A 162 19.69 30.43 3.94
CA GLY A 162 20.54 31.29 4.73
C GLY A 162 20.52 32.72 4.20
N ALA A 163 20.30 33.68 5.08
CA ALA A 163 20.63 35.09 4.87
C ALA A 163 21.73 35.48 5.87
N PRO A 164 22.88 36.02 5.43
CA PRO A 164 23.88 36.57 6.34
C PRO A 164 23.71 38.08 6.57
N VAL A 165 23.81 38.46 7.84
CA VAL A 165 24.37 39.70 8.41
C VAL A 165 23.71 41.05 8.08
N ALA A 166 23.12 41.69 9.10
CA ALA A 166 23.51 43.05 9.53
C ALA A 166 22.98 43.37 10.94
N GLU A 167 23.88 43.91 11.74
CA GLU A 167 23.84 44.27 13.15
C GLU A 167 23.23 45.67 13.37
N GLY A 168 22.46 45.89 14.45
CA GLY A 168 22.07 47.24 14.87
C GLY A 168 20.87 47.38 15.81
N ALA A 169 21.13 47.25 17.12
CA ALA A 169 20.56 47.96 18.29
C ALA A 169 19.03 47.97 18.62
N ALA A 170 18.74 47.64 19.90
CA ALA A 170 17.46 47.43 20.61
C ALA A 170 16.85 48.74 21.22
N PRO A 171 15.90 48.75 22.20
CA PRO A 171 15.00 47.72 22.79
C PRO A 171 13.52 48.17 23.05
N ALA A 172 12.61 47.21 23.32
CA ALA A 172 11.41 47.26 24.20
C ALA A 172 10.51 46.04 23.87
N GLU A 173 10.76 44.87 24.46
CA GLU A 173 10.07 44.34 25.65
C GLU A 173 8.53 44.34 25.56
N GLU A 174 7.98 43.23 25.05
CA GLU A 174 6.87 42.51 25.66
C GLU A 174 7.13 41.01 25.48
N ASP A 175 7.63 40.43 26.57
CA ASP A 175 8.12 39.06 26.72
C ASP A 175 6.94 38.10 26.96
N LEU A 176 6.47 37.45 25.91
CA LEU A 176 5.68 36.21 26.01
C LEU A 176 6.60 35.03 25.72
N ALA A 177 7.61 34.86 26.60
CA ALA A 177 8.38 33.65 26.72
C ALA A 177 7.46 32.48 27.13
N ILE A 178 6.88 31.81 26.12
CA ILE A 178 6.43 30.43 26.26
C ILE A 178 7.70 29.60 26.51
N ARG A 179 8.05 29.44 27.78
CA ARG A 179 9.03 28.45 28.22
C ARG A 179 8.45 27.08 27.89
N MET A 180 8.82 26.55 26.74
CA MET A 180 8.70 25.11 26.48
C MET A 180 9.48 24.39 27.58
N PRO A 181 8.83 23.53 28.39
CA PRO A 181 9.57 22.73 29.34
C PRO A 181 10.46 21.80 28.53
N VAL A 182 11.77 22.03 28.61
CA VAL A 182 12.79 21.06 28.20
C VAL A 182 12.65 19.89 29.16
N VAL A 183 11.77 18.95 28.81
CA VAL A 183 11.69 17.66 29.48
C VAL A 183 12.97 16.92 29.09
N GLY A 184 13.91 16.86 30.03
CA GLY A 184 15.21 16.24 29.84
C GLY A 184 15.09 14.81 29.33
N VAL A 185 16.14 14.38 28.62
CA VAL A 185 16.32 13.05 27.99
C VAL A 185 16.11 11.87 28.96
N ALA A 186 15.99 12.10 30.27
CA ALA A 186 15.61 11.10 31.25
C ALA A 186 14.10 10.74 31.27
N GLY A 187 13.21 11.60 30.75
CA GLY A 187 11.76 11.38 30.78
C GLY A 187 11.20 10.57 29.59
N ILE A 188 11.89 10.57 28.45
CA ILE A 188 11.47 9.86 27.23
C ILE A 188 11.75 8.35 27.37
N LEU A 189 12.83 7.98 28.04
CA LEU A 189 13.15 6.57 28.36
C LEU A 189 12.14 5.93 29.32
N ARG A 190 11.43 6.72 30.15
CA ARG A 190 10.42 6.17 31.07
C ARG A 190 9.06 5.98 30.41
N LYS A 191 8.75 6.72 29.33
CA LYS A 191 7.48 6.62 28.61
C LYS A 191 7.51 5.60 27.47
N GLU A 192 8.68 5.32 26.88
CA GLU A 192 8.82 4.21 25.91
C GLU A 192 8.79 2.82 26.57
N GLN A 193 9.24 2.69 27.83
CA GLN A 193 9.23 1.42 28.56
C GLN A 193 7.82 0.93 28.95
N GLU A 194 6.90 1.83 29.33
CA GLU A 194 5.50 1.47 29.66
C GLU A 194 4.70 1.00 28.43
N THR A 195 5.11 1.42 27.23
CA THR A 195 4.48 0.99 25.97
C THR A 195 4.96 -0.40 25.54
N TRP A 196 6.16 -0.80 25.95
CA TRP A 196 6.69 -2.15 25.69
C TRP A 196 6.17 -3.22 26.66
N GLU A 197 5.80 -2.85 27.89
CA GLU A 197 5.21 -3.80 28.84
C GLU A 197 3.72 -4.07 28.56
N SER A 198 2.99 -3.09 28.01
CA SER A 198 1.58 -3.27 27.59
C SER A 198 1.42 -4.01 26.26
N ALA A 199 2.43 -4.01 25.39
CA ALA A 199 2.44 -4.77 24.14
C ALA A 199 2.65 -6.29 24.35
N GLY A 200 3.33 -6.70 25.44
CA GLY A 200 3.51 -8.11 25.79
C GLY A 200 2.25 -8.78 26.34
N GLN A 201 1.48 -8.06 27.17
CA GLN A 201 0.25 -8.57 27.77
C GLN A 201 -0.86 -8.78 26.73
N ASN A 202 -0.97 -7.87 25.76
CA ASN A 202 -1.99 -7.91 24.69
C ASN A 202 -1.76 -9.08 23.69
N LEU A 203 -0.51 -9.54 23.55
CA LEU A 203 -0.17 -10.70 22.71
C LEU A 203 -0.50 -12.03 23.40
N GLN A 204 -0.32 -12.13 24.72
CA GLN A 204 -0.70 -13.33 25.47
C GLN A 204 -2.22 -13.53 25.53
N ASP A 205 -2.99 -12.46 25.72
CA ASP A 205 -4.45 -12.53 25.66
C ASP A 205 -4.96 -12.92 24.26
N ALA A 206 -4.33 -12.43 23.19
CA ALA A 206 -4.67 -12.82 21.82
C ALA A 206 -4.40 -14.31 21.53
N PHE A 207 -3.34 -14.91 22.12
CA PHE A 207 -3.09 -16.34 21.98
C PHE A 207 -4.04 -17.20 22.82
N GLN A 208 -4.43 -16.73 24.02
CA GLN A 208 -5.47 -17.39 24.80
C GLN A 208 -6.81 -17.35 24.08
N ASP A 209 -7.17 -16.22 23.48
CA ASP A 209 -8.43 -16.06 22.73
C ASP A 209 -8.48 -16.94 21.48
N LEU A 210 -7.34 -17.09 20.77
CA LEU A 210 -7.25 -18.02 19.64
C LEU A 210 -7.38 -19.49 20.08
N ASN A 211 -6.81 -19.86 21.23
CA ASN A 211 -6.97 -21.21 21.79
C ASN A 211 -8.42 -21.47 22.24
N ILE A 212 -9.08 -20.47 22.84
CA ILE A 212 -10.50 -20.55 23.20
C ILE A 212 -11.34 -20.72 21.93
N PHE A 213 -11.05 -19.98 20.85
CA PHE A 213 -11.76 -20.13 19.59
C PHE A 213 -11.56 -21.51 18.95
N LEU A 214 -10.34 -22.05 18.99
CA LEU A 214 -10.05 -23.37 18.45
C LEU A 214 -10.70 -24.49 19.28
N LEU A 215 -10.71 -24.37 20.60
CA LEU A 215 -11.44 -25.28 21.50
C LEU A 215 -12.95 -25.16 21.32
N LEU A 216 -13.49 -23.94 21.24
CA LEU A 216 -14.92 -23.70 21.00
C LEU A 216 -15.35 -24.28 19.65
N ARG A 217 -14.55 -24.11 18.60
CA ARG A 217 -14.80 -24.70 17.28
C ARG A 217 -14.71 -26.23 17.32
N HIS A 218 -13.79 -26.80 18.10
CA HIS A 218 -13.67 -28.26 18.25
C HIS A 218 -14.83 -28.85 19.07
N VAL A 219 -15.24 -28.17 20.14
CA VAL A 219 -16.37 -28.54 21.01
C VAL A 219 -17.69 -28.38 20.26
N LEU A 220 -17.92 -27.28 19.52
CA LEU A 220 -19.11 -27.14 18.67
C LEU A 220 -19.15 -28.22 17.59
N ARG A 221 -18.02 -28.52 16.94
CA ARG A 221 -17.97 -29.56 15.90
C ARG A 221 -18.28 -30.96 16.45
N ASN A 222 -17.83 -31.30 17.65
CA ASN A 222 -18.12 -32.59 18.28
C ASN A 222 -19.55 -32.64 18.87
N ARG A 223 -20.12 -31.50 19.30
CA ARG A 223 -21.52 -31.40 19.76
C ARG A 223 -22.54 -31.41 18.62
N LEU A 224 -22.16 -30.95 17.42
CA LEU A 224 -22.97 -31.04 16.20
C LEU A 224 -23.01 -32.45 15.58
N THR A 225 -22.12 -33.35 16.00
CA THR A 225 -22.17 -34.78 15.62
C THR A 225 -22.96 -35.64 16.61
N ASP A 226 -23.31 -35.10 17.78
CA ASP A 226 -24.19 -35.78 18.74
C ASP A 226 -25.65 -35.60 18.34
N ALA A 227 -26.29 -36.68 17.88
CA ALA A 227 -27.70 -36.70 17.44
C ALA A 227 -28.68 -36.17 18.51
N SER A 228 -28.33 -36.30 19.79
CA SER A 228 -29.10 -35.79 20.93
C SER A 228 -29.16 -34.26 20.99
N PHE A 229 -28.10 -33.57 20.53
CA PHE A 229 -28.03 -32.09 20.56
C PHE A 229 -28.80 -31.47 19.38
N ILE A 230 -28.81 -32.15 18.23
CA ILE A 230 -29.63 -31.77 17.06
C ILE A 230 -31.12 -31.89 17.40
N LEU A 231 -31.54 -32.99 18.07
CA LEU A 231 -32.92 -33.19 18.51
C LEU A 231 -33.37 -32.14 19.54
N PHE A 232 -32.46 -31.68 20.40
CA PHE A 232 -32.76 -30.63 21.38
C PHE A 232 -33.02 -29.26 20.70
N ILE A 233 -32.22 -28.90 19.68
CA ILE A 233 -32.41 -27.66 18.91
C ILE A 233 -33.70 -27.72 18.08
N ILE A 234 -34.01 -28.87 17.47
CA ILE A 234 -35.27 -29.04 16.72
C ILE A 234 -36.47 -28.92 17.66
N SER A 235 -36.43 -29.55 18.84
CA SER A 235 -37.50 -29.44 19.84
C SER A 235 -37.70 -28.00 20.33
N TRP A 236 -36.63 -27.22 20.50
CA TRP A 236 -36.69 -25.81 20.90
C TRP A 236 -37.19 -24.87 19.80
N LEU A 237 -37.04 -25.25 18.53
CA LEU A 237 -37.57 -24.48 17.39
C LEU A 237 -39.05 -24.75 17.07
N THR A 238 -39.66 -25.73 17.74
CA THR A 238 -41.06 -26.17 17.48
C THR A 238 -42.04 -25.79 18.60
N LEU A 239 -41.61 -24.95 19.55
CA LEU A 239 -42.46 -24.27 20.55
C LEU A 239 -42.49 -22.77 20.26
#